data_AF-A0A7C4N7T2-F1
#
_entry.id   AF-A0A7C4N7T2-F1
#
_cell.length_a   1.000
_cell.length_b   1.000
_cell.length_c   1.000
_cell.angle_alpha   90.00
_cell.angle_beta   90.00
_cell.angle_gamma   90.00
#
_symmetry.space_group_name_H-M   'P 1'
#
loop_
_entity.id
_entity.type
_entity.pdbx_description
1 polymer ?
#
loop_
_entity_poly.entity_id
_entity_poly.type
_entity_poly.pdbx_seq_one_letter_code
_entity_poly.pdbx_strand_id
1 'polypeptide(L)' 'MKKNVGPADKYIRVLVGVSLLLQIIILKPGAIGTIIFLALGLAVLYSAYSGYCWAYDLLKVSTCKESCAAEVEK' A
#
# COMPACT_ATOMS: atom_id res chain seq x y z
N MET A 1 -11.99 4.06 -8.95
CA MET A 1 -11.40 2.71 -8.97
C MET A 1 -12.10 1.85 -7.94
N LYS A 2 -12.27 0.55 -8.19
CA LYS A 2 -12.82 -0.40 -7.20
C LYS A 2 -11.96 -0.30 -5.93
N LYS A 3 -12.55 0.08 -4.78
CA LYS A 3 -11.83 0.09 -3.50
C LYS A 3 -11.87 -1.34 -2.92
N ASN A 4 -10.70 -1.93 -2.69
CA ASN A 4 -10.58 -3.28 -2.09
C ASN A 4 -9.66 -3.31 -0.85
N VAL A 5 -9.13 -2.15 -0.46
CA VAL A 5 -8.29 -1.95 0.73
C VAL A 5 -9.08 -1.14 1.76
N GLY A 6 -9.43 -1.77 2.88
CA GLY A 6 -10.15 -1.15 3.99
C GLY A 6 -9.26 -0.27 4.89
N PRO A 7 -9.85 0.51 5.82
CA PRO A 7 -9.12 1.50 6.62
C PRO A 7 -8.02 0.90 7.50
N ALA A 8 -8.26 -0.26 8.14
CA ALA A 8 -7.24 -0.96 8.91
C ALA A 8 -6.06 -1.41 8.03
N ASP A 9 -6.34 -1.92 6.84
CA ASP A 9 -5.31 -2.34 5.87
C ASP A 9 -4.54 -1.13 5.30
N LYS A 10 -5.21 0.01 5.07
CA LYS A 10 -4.53 1.28 4.72
C LYS A 10 -3.51 1.68 5.78
N TYR A 11 -3.88 1.64 7.06
CA TYR A 11 -2.97 2.01 8.15
C TYR A 11 -1.75 1.08 8.21
N ILE A 12 -1.97 -0.23 8.13
CA ILE A 12 -0.87 -1.22 8.10
C ILE A 12 0.03 -0.99 6.89
N ARG A 13 -0.52 -0.74 5.70
CA ARG A 13 0.25 -0.47 4.49
C ARG A 13 1.08 0.81 4.60
N VAL A 14 0.58 1.85 5.26
CA VAL A 14 1.38 3.06 5.54
C VAL A 14 2.58 2.71 6.41
N LEU A 15 2.38 1.98 7.51
CA LEU A 15 3.47 1.55 8.39
C LEU A 15 4.52 0.71 7.66
N VAL A 16 4.08 -0.29 6.88
CA VAL A 16 4.96 -1.18 6.11
C VAL A 16 5.69 -0.40 5.00
N GLY A 17 4.99 0.44 4.26
CA GLY A 17 5.57 1.25 3.18
C GLY A 17 6.62 2.22 3.68
N VAL A 18 6.36 2.94 4.78
CA VAL A 18 7.35 3.82 5.41
C VAL A 18 8.54 3.01 5.94
N SER A 19 8.29 1.86 6.58
CA SER A 19 9.37 0.99 7.08
C SER A 19 10.29 0.52 5.96
N LEU A 20 9.75 0.14 4.79
CA LEU A 20 10.54 -0.23 3.61
C LEU A 20 11.40 0.92 3.09
N LEU A 21 10.88 2.14 3.08
CA LEU A 21 11.65 3.32 2.65
C LEU A 21 12.76 3.66 3.63
N LEU A 22 12.54 3.49 4.95
CA LEU A 22 13.57 3.70 5.96
C LEU A 22 14.76 2.74 5.80
N GLN A 23 14.54 1.53 5.28
CA GLN A 23 15.62 0.57 5.02
C GLN A 23 16.68 1.11 4.04
N ILE A 24 16.33 2.04 3.15
CA ILE A 24 17.30 2.68 2.23
C ILE A 24 18.36 3.44 3.02
N ILE A 25 17.95 4.16 4.07
CA ILE A 25 18.82 4.97 4.92
C ILE A 25 19.65 4.07 5.85
N ILE A 26 19.01 3.04 6.42
CA ILE A 26 19.63 2.14 7.41
C ILE A 26 20.64 1.20 6.75
N LEU A 27 20.23 0.49 5.69
CA LEU A 27 21.05 -0.57 5.08
C LEU A 27 22.01 -0.07 3.99
N LYS A 28 21.75 1.12 3.42
CA LYS A 28 22.50 1.66 2.28
C LYS A 28 22.78 0.61 1.17
N PRO A 29 21.75 -0.03 0.61
CA PRO A 29 21.88 -1.26 -0.18
C PRO A 29 22.41 -1.07 -1.62
N GLY A 30 23.14 0.02 -1.89
CA GLY A 30 23.60 0.39 -3.23
C GLY A 30 22.46 0.76 -4.20
N ALA A 31 22.78 1.02 -5.47
CA ALA A 31 21.83 1.52 -6.46
C ALA A 31 20.65 0.55 -6.71
N ILE A 32 20.94 -0.72 -6.99
CA ILE A 32 19.91 -1.74 -7.28
C ILE A 32 18.99 -1.93 -6.08
N GLY A 33 19.57 -2.11 -4.88
CA GLY A 33 18.78 -2.27 -3.67
C GLY A 33 17.91 -1.05 -3.37
N THR A 34 18.45 0.16 -3.58
CA THR A 34 17.69 1.41 -3.39
C THR A 34 16.49 1.48 -4.32
N ILE A 35 16.65 1.12 -5.59
CA ILE A 35 15.54 1.08 -6.56
C ILE A 35 14.47 0.07 -6.14
N ILE A 36 14.88 -1.12 -5.67
CA ILE A 36 13.94 -2.14 -5.20
C ILE A 36 13.13 -1.66 -4.00
N PHE A 37 13.80 -1.12 -2.96
CA PHE A 37 13.11 -0.59 -1.78
C PHE A 37 12.21 0.60 -2.11
N LEU A 38 12.65 1.50 -2.99
CA LEU A 38 11.82 2.61 -3.47
C LEU A 38 10.57 2.10 -4.18
N ALA A 39 10.72 1.20 -5.16
CA ALA A 39 9.61 0.68 -5.94
C ALA A 39 8.59 -0.04 -5.04
N LEU A 40 9.04 -0.91 -4.13
CA LEU A 40 8.17 -1.63 -3.22
C LEU A 40 7.50 -0.69 -2.20
N GLY A 41 8.27 0.20 -1.57
CA GLY A 41 7.75 1.15 -0.59
C GLY A 41 6.69 2.06 -1.20
N LEU A 42 6.97 2.65 -2.36
CA LEU A 42 6.03 3.52 -3.07
C LEU A 42 4.80 2.76 -3.58
N ALA A 43 4.95 1.54 -4.10
CA ALA A 43 3.80 0.73 -4.55
C ALA A 43 2.85 0.41 -3.39
N VAL A 44 3.39 0.05 -2.22
CA VAL A 44 2.58 -0.22 -1.02
C VAL A 44 1.88 1.05 -0.54
N LEU A 45 2.59 2.17 -0.45
CA LEU A 45 1.99 3.46 -0.05
C LEU A 45 0.92 3.93 -1.04
N TYR A 46 1.16 3.78 -2.34
CA TYR A 46 0.19 4.11 -3.36
C TYR A 46 -1.08 3.25 -3.25
N SER A 47 -0.94 1.96 -2.89
CA SER A 47 -2.10 1.09 -2.65
C SER A 47 -2.93 1.53 -1.42
N ALA A 48 -2.28 2.08 -0.40
CA ALA A 48 -2.97 2.66 0.76
C ALA A 48 -3.69 3.96 0.40
N TYR A 49 -3.03 4.85 -0.35
CA TYR A 49 -3.56 6.13 -0.80
C TYR A 49 -4.79 5.95 -1.72
N SER A 50 -4.65 5.12 -2.76
CA SER A 50 -5.74 4.87 -3.72
C SER A 50 -6.87 4.01 -3.14
N GLY A 51 -6.62 3.27 -2.06
CA GLY A 51 -7.55 2.26 -1.54
C GLY A 51 -7.73 1.07 -2.47
N TYR A 52 -6.82 0.88 -3.42
CA TYR A 52 -6.82 -0.21 -4.39
C TYR A 52 -5.50 -0.95 -4.39
N CYS A 53 -5.59 -2.27 -4.34
CA CYS A 53 -4.48 -3.18 -4.53
C CYS A 53 -4.78 -4.10 -5.70
N TRP A 54 -3.95 -4.05 -6.75
CA TRP A 54 -4.12 -4.88 -7.96
C TRP A 54 -4.07 -6.39 -7.64
N ALA A 55 -3.19 -6.79 -6.71
CA ALA A 55 -3.05 -8.19 -6.30
C ALA A 55 -4.33 -8.70 -5.63
N TYR A 56 -5.01 -7.86 -4.85
CA TYR A 56 -6.31 -8.21 -4.26
C TYR A 56 -7.40 -8.33 -5.32
N ASP A 57 -7.34 -7.53 -6.38
CA ASP A 57 -8.28 -7.64 -7.49
C ASP A 57 -8.08 -8.94 -8.27
N LEU A 58 -6.82 -9.32 -8.52
CA LEU A 58 -6.47 -10.60 -9.15
C LEU A 58 -6.92 -11.80 -8.30
N LEU A 59 -6.73 -11.72 -6.98
CA LEU A 59 -7.13 -12.75 -6.02
C LEU A 59 -8.61 -12.68 -5.64
N LYS A 60 -9.37 -11.69 -6.12
CA LYS A 60 -10.77 -11.41 -5.75
C LYS A 60 -10.99 -11.27 -4.23
N VAL A 61 -10.02 -10.68 -3.52
CA VAL A 61 -10.09 -10.40 -2.08
C VAL A 61 -10.43 -8.93 -1.85
N SER A 62 -11.14 -8.64 -0.76
CA SER A 62 -11.37 -7.28 -0.27
C SER A 62 -11.24 -7.25 1.25
N THR A 63 -10.44 -6.32 1.77
CA THR A 63 -10.40 -5.99 3.21
C THR A 63 -11.31 -4.80 3.55
N CYS A 64 -11.95 -4.23 2.53
CA CYS A 64 -12.95 -3.20 2.69
C CYS A 64 -14.28 -3.85 3.10
N LYS A 65 -14.69 -3.62 4.36
CA LYS A 65 -16.06 -3.85 4.86
C LYS A 65 -16.95 -2.64 4.49
N GLU A 66 -18.23 -2.65 4.89
CA GLU A 66 -19.24 -1.62 4.54
C GLU A 66 -18.75 -0.16 4.62
N SER A 67 -17.78 0.15 5.49
CA SER A 67 -17.22 1.48 5.70
C SER A 67 -16.58 2.17 4.47
N CYS A 68 -16.10 1.48 3.42
CA CYS A 68 -15.63 2.21 2.23
C CYS A 68 -16.73 2.53 1.21
N ALA A 69 -17.95 2.01 1.37
CA ALA A 69 -19.10 2.43 0.57
C ALA A 69 -19.52 3.86 0.95
N ALA A 70 -19.50 4.18 2.25
CA ALA A 70 -19.88 5.51 2.77
C ALA A 70 -18.92 6.65 2.37
N GLU A 71 -17.66 6.36 2.02
CA GLU A 71 -16.72 7.37 1.49
C GLU A 71 -16.93 7.69 0.01
N VAL A 72 -17.73 6.91 -0.73
CA VAL A 72 -17.98 7.16 -2.17
C VAL A 72 -19.11 8.17 -2.37
N GLU A 73 -19.91 8.45 -1.35
CA GLU A 73 -21.05 9.39 -1.40
C GLU A 73 -20.75 10.80 -0.85
N LYS A 74 -19.50 11.10 -0.48
CA LYS A 74 -19.09 12.45 -0.02
C LYS A 74 -18.11 13.12 -0.96
#